data_AF-A0A3L6R3D6-F1
#
_entry.id   AF-A0A3L6R3D6-F1
#
_cell.length_a   1.000
_cell.length_b   1.000
_cell.length_c   1.000
_cell.angle_alpha   90.00
_cell.angle_beta   90.00
_cell.angle_gamma   90.00
#
_symmetry.space_group_name_H-M   'P 1'
#
loop_
_entity.id
_entity.type
_entity.pdbx_description
1 polymer ?
#
loop_
_entity_poly.entity_id
_entity_poly.type
_entity_poly.pdbx_seq_one_letter_code
_entity_poly.pdbx_strand_id
1 'polypeptide(L)'
;MSFRVVWLLCDITRVQLVVFSSETRDWSFLPWVEIIQRVPPHDANNRWLRWGMQANGLLYWPFKNEEHMLTLDMATMEFSVFELPPYLKGQQDCFFAVGETKGGEPCIVYCIGFSIGVLKDRVGDGGVKRWILVGMVNYEAESANGNRLQVVTVEGGFAYLITTEMVLSLCIETMELEKLFPRTFYALHFHPYIMAWPSSLVGNYRHFAIIKDGVENE
;
A
#
# COMPACT_ATOMS: atom_id res chain seq x y z
N MET A 1 -11.77 1.22 23.49
CA MET A 1 -10.60 1.01 22.61
C MET A 1 -9.88 2.34 22.48
N SER A 2 -8.55 2.33 22.53
CA SER A 2 -7.71 3.48 22.25
C SER A 2 -7.18 3.37 20.82
N PHE A 3 -7.21 4.47 20.08
CA PHE A 3 -6.61 4.59 18.76
C PHE A 3 -5.79 5.89 18.67
N ARG A 4 -4.88 5.91 17.71
CA ARG A 4 -4.11 7.09 17.31
C ARG A 4 -4.36 7.38 15.84
N VAL A 5 -4.38 8.65 15.47
CA VAL A 5 -4.35 9.06 14.06
C VAL A 5 -3.01 9.70 13.80
N VAL A 6 -2.31 9.20 12.78
CA VAL A 6 -0.99 9.70 12.39
C VAL A 6 -1.13 10.45 11.09
N TRP A 7 -0.62 11.67 11.06
CA TRP A 7 -0.58 12.53 9.90
C TRP A 7 0.85 12.96 9.62
N LEU A 8 1.28 12.85 8.35
CA LEU A 8 2.58 13.31 7.91
C LEU A 8 2.44 14.65 7.17
N LEU A 9 3.04 15.70 7.73
CA LEU A 9 3.22 16.97 7.04
C LEU A 9 4.57 16.93 6.31
N CYS A 10 4.60 17.48 5.09
CA CYS A 10 5.81 17.59 4.29
C CYS A 10 5.96 19.01 3.74
N ASP A 11 7.19 19.51 3.79
CA ASP A 11 7.60 20.67 3.01
C ASP A 11 8.55 20.22 1.88
N ILE A 12 9.44 21.09 1.39
CA ILE A 12 10.33 20.77 0.26
C ILE A 12 11.37 19.69 0.63
N THR A 13 11.91 19.71 1.85
CA THR A 13 13.01 18.84 2.28
C THR A 13 12.79 18.19 3.65
N ARG A 14 11.75 18.59 4.37
CA ARG A 14 11.48 18.16 5.74
C ARG A 14 10.12 17.50 5.86
N VAL A 15 10.00 16.70 6.91
CA VAL A 15 8.75 16.09 7.34
C VAL A 15 8.48 16.38 8.81
N GLN A 16 7.21 16.40 9.17
CA GLN A 16 6.77 16.51 10.56
C GLN A 16 5.64 15.52 10.80
N LEU A 17 5.72 14.80 11.90
CA LEU A 17 4.65 13.93 12.35
C LEU A 17 3.69 14.69 13.25
N VAL A 18 2.40 14.52 13.01
CA VAL A 18 1.34 14.99 13.89
C VAL A 18 0.52 13.77 14.32
N VAL A 19 0.37 13.59 15.62
CA VAL A 19 -0.30 12.41 16.19
C VAL A 19 -1.45 12.86 17.07
N PHE A 20 -2.65 12.43 16.71
CA PHE A 20 -3.81 12.52 17.60
C PHE A 20 -3.88 11.27 18.48
N SER A 21 -4.16 11.45 19.78
CA SER A 21 -4.46 10.36 20.69
C SER A 21 -5.91 10.43 21.16
N SER A 22 -6.66 9.34 21.00
CA SER A 22 -8.03 9.25 21.51
C SER A 22 -8.12 9.24 23.05
N GLU A 23 -7.03 8.88 23.74
CA GLU A 23 -6.96 8.88 25.21
C GLU A 23 -6.91 10.29 25.77
N THR A 24 -6.03 11.12 25.22
CA THR A 24 -5.87 12.52 25.65
C THR A 24 -6.83 13.45 24.92
N ARG A 25 -7.39 13.01 23.78
CA ARG A 25 -8.18 13.78 22.83
C ARG A 25 -7.46 15.02 22.31
N ASP A 26 -6.14 14.92 22.19
CA ASP A 26 -5.28 16.03 21.80
C ASP A 26 -4.30 15.64 20.68
N TRP A 27 -3.76 16.66 20.02
CA TRP A 27 -2.77 16.56 18.97
C TRP A 27 -1.37 16.87 19.50
N SER A 28 -0.42 16.00 19.18
CA SER A 28 0.99 16.19 19.46
C SER A 28 1.75 16.44 18.16
N PHE A 29 2.57 17.49 18.15
CA PHE A 29 3.40 17.86 17.01
C PHE A 29 4.85 17.50 17.32
N LEU A 30 5.43 16.58 16.56
CA LEU A 30 6.85 16.27 16.68
C LEU A 30 7.69 17.37 16.01
N PRO A 31 9.00 17.47 16.31
CA PRO A 31 9.88 18.39 15.59
C PRO A 31 9.92 18.10 14.08
N TRP A 32 10.19 19.13 13.28
CA TRP A 32 10.53 18.95 11.87
C TRP A 32 11.86 18.20 11.73
N VAL A 33 11.89 17.24 10.82
CA VAL A 33 13.06 16.41 10.52
C VAL A 33 13.50 16.65 9.08
N GLU A 34 14.77 16.99 8.90
CA GLU A 34 15.39 17.18 7.59
C GLU A 34 15.67 15.84 6.91
N ILE A 35 15.27 15.70 5.66
CA ILE A 35 15.48 14.49 4.86
C ILE A 35 16.58 14.76 3.84
N ILE A 36 17.82 14.39 4.21
CA ILE A 36 19.04 14.70 3.44
C ILE A 36 18.99 14.12 2.01
N GLN A 37 18.38 12.95 1.85
CA GLN A 37 18.22 12.28 0.55
C GLN A 37 17.28 13.05 -0.40
N ARG A 38 16.53 14.03 0.11
CA ARG A 38 15.64 14.87 -0.68
C ARG A 38 16.34 16.12 -1.24
N VAL A 39 17.62 16.03 -1.65
CA VAL A 39 18.34 17.16 -2.28
C VAL A 39 17.46 17.75 -3.40
N PRO A 40 16.94 18.98 -3.25
CA PRO A 40 15.86 19.45 -4.10
C PRO A 40 16.38 19.81 -5.50
N PRO A 41 15.74 19.34 -6.59
CA PRO A 41 15.96 19.88 -7.93
C PRO A 41 15.41 21.32 -8.04
N HIS A 42 15.75 22.01 -9.13
CA HIS A 42 15.49 23.44 -9.34
C HIS A 42 13.99 23.83 -9.37
N ASP A 43 13.08 22.85 -9.40
CA ASP A 43 11.61 22.94 -9.50
C ASP A 43 10.86 22.35 -8.29
N ALA A 44 11.51 22.29 -7.12
CA ALA A 44 11.07 21.45 -6.01
C ALA A 44 9.63 21.74 -5.49
N ASN A 45 8.76 20.74 -5.67
CA ASN A 45 7.41 20.68 -5.12
C ASN A 45 7.43 20.06 -3.71
N ASN A 46 6.61 20.58 -2.79
CA ASN A 46 6.42 20.02 -1.45
C ASN A 46 5.70 18.67 -1.45
N ARG A 47 5.05 18.28 -2.55
CA ARG A 47 4.43 16.95 -2.72
C ARG A 47 5.41 15.94 -3.33
N TRP A 48 6.49 15.62 -2.64
CA TRP A 48 7.52 14.68 -3.12
C TRP A 48 7.36 13.24 -2.59
N LEU A 49 6.39 13.00 -1.71
CA LEU A 49 6.00 11.67 -1.25
C LEU A 49 4.75 11.15 -1.98
N ARG A 50 4.66 9.83 -2.15
CA ARG A 50 3.46 9.09 -2.56
C ARG A 50 2.64 8.70 -1.33
N TRP A 51 1.51 8.01 -1.55
CA TRP A 51 0.62 7.55 -0.49
C TRP A 51 1.33 6.64 0.51
N GLY A 52 0.91 6.76 1.78
CA GLY A 52 1.46 5.98 2.88
C GLY A 52 0.96 4.54 2.88
N MET A 53 1.81 3.62 3.29
CA MET A 53 1.53 2.20 3.51
C MET A 53 1.95 1.83 4.93
N GLN A 54 1.42 0.72 5.44
CA GLN A 54 1.75 0.24 6.79
C GLN A 54 2.09 -1.24 6.74
N ALA A 55 3.16 -1.64 7.42
CA ALA A 55 3.50 -3.03 7.65
C ALA A 55 4.37 -3.17 8.91
N ASN A 56 4.08 -4.14 9.74
CA ASN A 56 4.85 -4.58 10.90
C ASN A 56 5.25 -3.42 11.84
N GLY A 57 4.28 -2.55 12.17
CA GLY A 57 4.51 -1.38 13.02
C GLY A 57 5.35 -0.28 12.38
N LEU A 58 5.65 -0.37 11.08
CA LEU A 58 6.32 0.66 10.31
C LEU A 58 5.32 1.32 9.34
N LEU A 59 5.45 2.63 9.18
CA LEU A 59 4.80 3.38 8.10
C LEU A 59 5.82 3.66 7.00
N TYR A 60 5.36 3.61 5.75
CA TYR A 60 6.18 3.71 4.56
C TYR A 60 5.62 4.77 3.61
N TRP A 61 6.46 5.67 3.10
CA TRP A 61 6.09 6.63 2.06
C TRP A 61 7.14 6.64 0.94
N PRO A 62 6.82 6.09 -0.25
CA PRO A 62 7.72 6.13 -1.38
C PRO A 62 7.97 7.56 -1.84
N PHE A 63 9.21 7.85 -2.23
CA PHE A 63 9.54 9.13 -2.85
C PHE A 63 9.04 9.10 -4.31
N LYS A 64 8.66 10.26 -4.84
CA LYS A 64 8.30 10.41 -6.25
C LYS A 64 9.48 10.27 -7.21
N ASN A 65 10.73 10.32 -6.71
CA ASN A 65 11.92 10.04 -7.52
C ASN A 65 12.10 8.55 -7.82
N GLU A 66 11.26 7.67 -7.25
CA GLU A 66 11.31 6.22 -7.49
C GLU A 66 12.65 5.58 -7.10
N GLU A 67 13.39 6.18 -6.17
CA GLU A 67 14.68 5.65 -5.72
C GLU A 67 14.70 5.34 -4.22
N HIS A 68 13.89 6.06 -3.43
CA HIS A 68 13.94 6.05 -1.98
C HIS A 68 12.56 5.86 -1.36
N MET A 69 12.55 5.40 -0.12
CA MET A 69 11.35 5.29 0.69
C MET A 69 11.61 5.84 2.10
N LEU A 70 10.72 6.71 2.55
CA LEU A 70 10.69 7.20 3.93
C LEU A 70 10.02 6.14 4.79
N THR A 71 10.59 5.88 5.95
CA THR A 71 10.04 4.99 6.96
C THR A 71 9.89 5.70 8.29
N LEU A 72 8.84 5.34 9.03
CA LEU A 72 8.64 5.74 10.41
C LEU A 72 8.40 4.48 11.24
N ASP A 73 9.22 4.28 12.26
CA ASP A 73 8.97 3.28 13.30
C ASP A 73 7.92 3.80 14.28
N MET A 74 6.80 3.10 14.40
CA MET A 74 5.70 3.54 15.27
C MET A 74 5.95 3.29 16.76
N ALA A 75 6.93 2.45 17.11
CA ALA A 75 7.33 2.22 18.48
C ALA A 75 8.30 3.32 18.96
N THR A 76 9.27 3.71 18.13
CA THR A 76 10.26 4.74 18.49
C THR A 76 9.87 6.15 18.04
N MET A 77 8.96 6.27 17.08
CA MET A 77 8.59 7.51 16.39
C MET A 77 9.78 8.15 15.63
N GLU A 78 10.74 7.34 15.19
CA GLU A 78 11.91 7.81 14.46
C GLU A 78 11.79 7.59 12.96
N PHE A 79 12.18 8.61 12.19
CA PHE A 79 12.26 8.53 10.74
C PHE A 79 13.57 7.88 10.29
N SER A 80 13.47 7.09 9.23
CA SER A 80 14.61 6.55 8.49
C SER A 80 14.33 6.63 6.99
N VAL A 81 15.37 6.58 6.18
CA VAL A 81 15.24 6.50 4.72
C VAL A 81 16.03 5.30 4.25
N PHE A 82 15.43 4.51 3.37
CA PHE A 82 16.14 3.42 2.72
C PHE A 82 15.93 3.46 1.20
N GLU A 83 16.91 2.90 0.49
CA GLU A 83 16.85 2.81 -0.97
C GLU A 83 15.89 1.71 -1.41
N LEU A 84 15.07 2.00 -2.41
CA LEU A 84 14.20 0.99 -2.99
C LEU A 84 15.03 -0.17 -3.57
N PRO A 85 14.52 -1.42 -3.50
CA PRO A 85 15.14 -2.55 -4.18
C PRO A 85 15.43 -2.22 -5.65
N PRO A 86 16.56 -2.67 -6.23
CA PRO A 86 16.98 -2.31 -7.59
C PRO A 86 15.90 -2.54 -8.65
N TYR A 87 15.08 -3.58 -8.51
CA TYR A 87 13.98 -3.91 -9.42
C TYR A 87 12.88 -2.83 -9.48
N LEU A 88 12.75 -2.02 -8.44
CA LEU A 88 11.73 -0.96 -8.33
C LEU A 88 12.28 0.41 -8.72
N LYS A 89 13.61 0.57 -8.85
CA LYS A 89 14.23 1.87 -9.09
C LYS A 89 13.97 2.39 -10.49
N GLY A 90 13.52 3.65 -10.61
CA GLY A 90 13.35 4.36 -11.88
C GLY A 90 12.31 3.76 -12.83
N GLN A 91 11.37 2.98 -12.30
CA GLN A 91 10.31 2.35 -13.08
C GLN A 91 9.04 3.20 -13.01
N GLN A 92 8.84 4.04 -14.04
CA GLN A 92 7.78 5.04 -14.09
C GLN A 92 6.35 4.46 -14.00
N ASP A 93 6.17 3.20 -14.42
CA ASP A 93 4.90 2.46 -14.37
C ASP A 93 4.90 1.33 -13.33
N CYS A 94 5.80 1.37 -12.35
CA CYS A 94 5.79 0.40 -11.25
C CYS A 94 4.81 0.79 -10.16
N PHE A 95 3.81 -0.08 -9.93
CA PHE A 95 2.91 0.02 -8.80
C PHE A 95 3.32 -1.01 -7.77
N PHE A 96 3.50 -0.59 -6.52
CA PHE A 96 3.82 -1.51 -5.45
C PHE A 96 3.09 -1.15 -4.17
N ALA A 97 2.92 -2.14 -3.31
CA ALA A 97 2.45 -1.96 -1.95
C ALA A 97 3.38 -2.69 -0.97
N VAL A 98 3.57 -2.10 0.20
CA VAL A 98 4.23 -2.71 1.34
C VAL A 98 3.14 -3.24 2.27
N GLY A 99 3.32 -4.45 2.78
CA GLY A 99 2.41 -5.08 3.74
C GLY A 99 3.06 -6.27 4.43
N GLU A 100 2.24 -7.18 4.92
CA GLU A 100 2.69 -8.35 5.68
C GLU A 100 2.25 -9.66 5.04
N THR A 101 3.10 -10.68 5.17
CA THR A 101 2.70 -12.07 4.94
C THR A 101 1.74 -12.52 6.04
N LYS A 102 1.10 -13.67 5.85
CA LYS A 102 0.28 -14.30 6.90
C LYS A 102 1.05 -14.55 8.21
N GLY A 103 2.36 -14.69 8.14
CA GLY A 103 3.24 -14.85 9.30
C GLY A 103 3.67 -13.53 9.96
N GLY A 104 3.20 -12.37 9.46
CA GLY A 104 3.61 -11.03 9.93
C GLY A 104 4.96 -10.56 9.38
N GLU A 105 5.54 -11.27 8.40
CA GLU A 105 6.81 -10.87 7.80
C GLU A 105 6.58 -9.72 6.81
N PRO A 106 7.37 -8.63 6.84
CA PRO A 106 7.26 -7.57 5.85
C PRO A 106 7.51 -8.07 4.43
N CYS A 107 6.67 -7.64 3.49
CA CYS A 107 6.82 -7.92 2.07
C CYS A 107 6.47 -6.71 1.21
N ILE A 108 7.06 -6.66 0.02
CA ILE A 108 6.70 -5.71 -1.03
C ILE A 108 6.13 -6.50 -2.19
N VAL A 109 4.92 -6.16 -2.62
CA VAL A 109 4.34 -6.70 -3.86
C VAL A 109 4.32 -5.59 -4.89
N TYR A 110 4.81 -5.88 -6.09
CA TYR A 110 4.94 -4.90 -7.15
C TYR A 110 4.45 -5.45 -8.49
N CYS A 111 4.05 -4.55 -9.37
CA CYS A 111 3.69 -4.83 -10.76
C CYS A 111 4.56 -4.02 -11.70
N ILE A 112 5.08 -4.68 -12.74
CA ILE A 112 5.71 -4.05 -13.91
C ILE A 112 5.03 -4.65 -15.14
N GLY A 113 4.27 -3.84 -15.86
CA GLY A 113 3.37 -4.34 -16.89
C GLY A 113 2.31 -5.28 -16.28
N PHE A 114 2.28 -6.54 -16.73
CA PHE A 114 1.40 -7.58 -16.18
C PHE A 114 2.12 -8.61 -15.31
N SER A 115 3.40 -8.39 -15.04
CA SER A 115 4.16 -9.24 -14.14
C SER A 115 4.05 -8.74 -12.71
N ILE A 116 3.68 -9.64 -11.80
CA ILE A 116 3.54 -9.41 -10.37
C ILE A 116 4.71 -10.08 -9.67
N GLY A 117 5.52 -9.32 -8.94
CA GLY A 117 6.63 -9.83 -8.15
C GLY A 117 6.40 -9.62 -6.66
N VAL A 118 6.92 -10.55 -5.86
CA VAL A 118 6.89 -10.47 -4.39
C VAL A 118 8.31 -10.46 -3.86
N LEU A 119 8.64 -9.42 -3.10
CA LEU A 119 9.88 -9.31 -2.36
C LEU A 119 9.60 -9.56 -0.87
N LYS A 120 10.46 -10.32 -0.20
CA LYS A 120 10.45 -10.45 1.26
C LYS A 120 11.72 -9.88 1.86
N ASP A 121 11.60 -9.34 3.06
CA ASP A 121 12.75 -8.96 3.87
C ASP A 121 13.50 -10.23 4.30
N ARG A 122 14.77 -10.33 3.96
CA ARG A 122 15.67 -11.35 4.51
C ARG A 122 16.80 -10.63 5.24
N VAL A 123 16.98 -10.98 6.50
CA VAL A 123 18.16 -10.57 7.26
C VAL A 123 19.36 -11.29 6.64
N GLY A 124 20.24 -10.52 5.98
CA GLY A 124 21.49 -11.05 5.46
C GLY A 124 22.52 -11.28 6.58
N ASP A 125 23.62 -11.95 6.23
CA ASP A 125 24.78 -12.05 7.13
C ASP A 125 25.28 -10.64 7.47
N GLY A 126 25.28 -10.31 8.76
CA GLY A 126 25.64 -8.98 9.28
C GLY A 126 24.47 -8.06 9.64
N GLY A 127 23.22 -8.54 9.60
CA GLY A 127 22.06 -7.79 10.11
C GLY A 127 21.49 -6.72 9.16
N VAL A 128 22.06 -6.60 7.96
CA VAL A 128 21.52 -5.70 6.92
C VAL A 128 20.33 -6.37 6.25
N LYS A 129 19.17 -5.70 6.32
CA LYS A 129 17.93 -6.10 5.63
C LYS A 129 18.11 -6.04 4.13
N ARG A 130 17.80 -7.12 3.43
CA ARG A 130 17.80 -7.19 1.96
C ARG A 130 16.46 -7.73 1.48
N TRP A 131 15.84 -6.98 0.56
CA TRP A 131 14.64 -7.42 -0.14
C TRP A 131 15.02 -8.43 -1.22
N ILE A 132 14.54 -9.66 -1.07
CA ILE A 132 14.79 -10.75 -2.02
C ILE A 132 13.52 -11.11 -2.78
N LEU A 133 13.64 -11.35 -4.08
CA LEU A 133 12.53 -11.86 -4.89
C LEU A 133 12.24 -13.30 -4.49
N VAL A 134 11.01 -13.55 -4.04
CA VAL A 134 10.57 -14.89 -3.58
C VAL A 134 9.59 -15.55 -4.54
N GLY A 135 8.94 -14.77 -5.41
CA GLY A 135 7.98 -15.29 -6.36
C GLY A 135 7.61 -14.26 -7.41
N MET A 136 7.20 -14.77 -8.58
CA MET A 136 6.75 -13.97 -9.70
C MET A 136 5.63 -14.70 -10.43
N VAL A 137 4.56 -13.98 -10.77
CA VAL A 137 3.38 -14.50 -11.47
C VAL A 137 3.03 -13.50 -12.58
N ASN A 138 2.50 -13.98 -13.70
CA ASN A 138 2.01 -13.13 -14.77
C ASN A 138 0.48 -13.14 -14.80
N TYR A 139 -0.12 -11.97 -14.93
CA TYR A 139 -1.54 -11.85 -15.22
C TYR A 139 -1.78 -11.93 -16.72
N GLU A 140 -2.58 -12.89 -17.16
CA GLU A 140 -3.03 -12.97 -18.55
C GLU A 140 -4.26 -12.09 -18.73
N ALA A 141 -4.05 -10.90 -19.32
CA ALA A 141 -5.14 -9.98 -19.63
C ALA A 141 -5.96 -10.51 -20.81
N GLU A 142 -7.29 -10.57 -20.64
CA GLU A 142 -8.24 -10.96 -21.69
C GLU A 142 -8.29 -9.92 -22.82
N SER A 143 -8.06 -8.65 -22.49
CA SER A 143 -7.89 -7.55 -23.42
C SER A 143 -6.58 -6.82 -23.13
N ALA A 144 -5.71 -6.73 -24.14
CA ALA A 144 -4.44 -6.00 -24.04
C ALA A 144 -4.63 -4.48 -24.13
N ASN A 145 -5.80 -3.99 -24.57
CA ASN A 145 -5.93 -2.60 -24.97
C ASN A 145 -6.26 -1.70 -23.77
N GLY A 146 -5.26 -0.97 -23.28
CA GLY A 146 -5.40 0.01 -22.20
C GLY A 146 -5.49 -0.57 -20.78
N ASN A 147 -5.41 -1.90 -20.65
CA ASN A 147 -5.46 -2.55 -19.35
C ASN A 147 -4.15 -2.32 -18.57
N ARG A 148 -4.25 -1.80 -17.34
CA ARG A 148 -3.09 -1.58 -16.45
C ARG A 148 -3.30 -2.33 -15.15
N LEU A 149 -2.34 -3.17 -14.80
CA LEU A 149 -2.32 -3.88 -13.53
C LEU A 149 -1.67 -3.02 -12.46
N GLN A 150 -2.34 -2.86 -11.32
CA GLN A 150 -1.85 -2.07 -10.19
C GLN A 150 -2.03 -2.84 -8.89
N VAL A 151 -1.00 -2.82 -8.05
CA VAL A 151 -1.12 -3.28 -6.66
C VAL A 151 -1.81 -2.18 -5.85
N VAL A 152 -2.90 -2.52 -5.17
CA VAL A 152 -3.64 -1.57 -4.34
C VAL A 152 -3.14 -1.60 -2.91
N THR A 153 -3.04 -2.80 -2.34
CA THR A 153 -2.57 -3.01 -0.97
C THR A 153 -2.15 -4.46 -0.74
N VAL A 154 -1.48 -4.70 0.38
CA VAL A 154 -1.13 -6.02 0.87
C VAL A 154 -1.62 -6.13 2.30
N GLU A 155 -2.52 -7.08 2.54
CA GLU A 155 -3.21 -7.21 3.83
C GLU A 155 -3.54 -8.69 4.09
N GLY A 156 -3.34 -9.16 5.33
CA GLY A 156 -3.70 -10.52 5.73
C GLY A 156 -2.99 -11.64 4.95
N GLY A 157 -1.80 -11.38 4.38
CA GLY A 157 -1.09 -12.34 3.53
C GLY A 157 -1.55 -12.40 2.07
N PHE A 158 -2.42 -11.49 1.65
CA PHE A 158 -2.87 -11.35 0.27
C PHE A 158 -2.46 -9.99 -0.29
N ALA A 159 -2.09 -9.96 -1.57
CA ALA A 159 -2.03 -8.71 -2.32
C ALA A 159 -3.33 -8.54 -3.09
N TYR A 160 -3.95 -7.37 -2.98
CA TYR A 160 -5.13 -7.01 -3.76
C TYR A 160 -4.69 -6.15 -4.93
N LEU A 161 -5.07 -6.57 -6.12
CA LEU A 161 -4.69 -5.92 -7.37
C LEU A 161 -5.91 -5.54 -8.17
N ILE A 162 -5.73 -4.56 -9.03
CA ILE A 162 -6.77 -4.10 -9.94
C ILE A 162 -6.25 -4.03 -11.35
N THR A 163 -7.16 -4.31 -12.26
CA THR A 163 -7.04 -4.01 -13.68
C THR A 163 -8.12 -2.98 -14.03
N THR A 164 -8.25 -2.62 -15.31
CA THR A 164 -9.39 -1.80 -15.74
C THR A 164 -10.73 -2.52 -15.59
N GLU A 165 -10.72 -3.85 -15.57
CA GLU A 165 -11.93 -4.68 -15.71
C GLU A 165 -12.16 -5.61 -14.52
N MET A 166 -11.15 -5.90 -13.71
CA MET A 166 -11.20 -6.94 -12.67
C MET A 166 -10.49 -6.50 -11.40
N VAL A 167 -11.00 -7.00 -10.28
CA VAL A 167 -10.29 -7.04 -9.00
C VAL A 167 -9.72 -8.44 -8.81
N LEU A 168 -8.47 -8.52 -8.40
CA LEU A 168 -7.71 -9.75 -8.23
C LEU A 168 -7.17 -9.85 -6.82
N SER A 169 -6.92 -11.08 -6.37
CA SER A 169 -6.12 -11.37 -5.18
C SER A 169 -4.99 -12.31 -5.51
N LEU A 170 -3.78 -11.99 -5.04
CA LEU A 170 -2.65 -12.89 -5.05
C LEU A 170 -2.42 -13.40 -3.63
N CYS A 171 -2.49 -14.71 -3.43
CA CYS A 171 -2.02 -15.34 -2.20
C CYS A 171 -0.49 -15.30 -2.18
N ILE A 172 0.11 -14.62 -1.20
CA ILE A 172 1.56 -14.43 -1.13
C ILE A 172 2.29 -15.75 -0.80
N GLU A 173 1.63 -16.65 -0.07
CA GLU A 173 2.19 -17.92 0.34
C GLU A 173 2.22 -18.94 -0.81
N THR A 174 1.11 -19.08 -1.53
CA THR A 174 0.97 -20.07 -2.62
C THR A 174 1.35 -19.50 -3.98
N MET A 175 1.46 -18.18 -4.11
CA MET A 175 1.60 -17.46 -5.38
C MET A 175 0.44 -17.71 -6.35
N GLU A 176 -0.73 -18.11 -5.83
CA GLU A 176 -1.93 -18.29 -6.63
C GLU A 176 -2.64 -16.96 -6.83
N LEU A 177 -2.90 -16.63 -8.10
CA LEU A 177 -3.60 -15.42 -8.51
C LEU A 177 -5.05 -15.75 -8.86
N GLU A 178 -5.99 -15.14 -8.15
CA GLU A 178 -7.42 -15.35 -8.32
C GLU A 178 -8.12 -14.08 -8.82
N LYS A 179 -9.13 -14.29 -9.67
CA LYS A 179 -10.07 -13.26 -10.10
C LYS A 179 -11.22 -13.19 -9.09
N LEU A 180 -11.35 -12.06 -8.39
CA LEU A 180 -12.38 -11.89 -7.37
C LEU A 180 -13.73 -11.48 -7.99
N PHE A 181 -13.77 -10.36 -8.69
CA PHE A 181 -14.98 -9.86 -9.33
C PHE A 181 -14.68 -8.79 -10.39
N PRO A 182 -15.61 -8.59 -11.35
CA PRO A 182 -15.53 -7.49 -12.31
C PRO A 182 -15.52 -6.13 -11.62
N ARG A 183 -14.61 -5.26 -12.04
CA ARG A 183 -14.48 -3.90 -11.55
C ARG A 183 -15.50 -3.01 -12.26
N THR A 184 -16.55 -2.64 -11.54
CA THR A 184 -17.60 -1.73 -12.02
C THR A 184 -17.40 -0.27 -11.60
N PHE A 185 -16.26 0.05 -10.98
CA PHE A 185 -15.97 1.36 -10.43
C PHE A 185 -14.62 1.90 -10.89
N TYR A 186 -14.53 3.23 -11.05
CA TYR A 186 -13.31 3.93 -11.45
C TYR A 186 -12.42 4.37 -10.27
N ALA A 187 -12.78 4.02 -9.03
CA ALA A 187 -11.98 4.38 -7.86
C ALA A 187 -10.56 3.83 -7.99
N LEU A 188 -9.57 4.73 -7.96
CA LEU A 188 -8.14 4.40 -8.02
C LEU A 188 -7.62 3.85 -6.68
N HIS A 189 -8.38 4.07 -5.61
CA HIS A 189 -8.00 3.70 -4.25
C HIS A 189 -9.20 3.06 -3.57
N PHE A 190 -9.01 1.84 -3.08
CA PHE A 190 -9.90 1.21 -2.11
C PHE A 190 -9.06 0.38 -1.16
N HIS A 191 -9.58 0.13 0.04
CA HIS A 191 -8.91 -0.70 1.02
C HIS A 191 -9.82 -1.89 1.36
N PRO A 192 -9.29 -3.12 1.37
CA PRO A 192 -10.03 -4.29 1.81
C PRO A 192 -10.46 -4.07 3.26
N TYR A 193 -11.76 -4.18 3.49
CA TYR A 193 -12.30 -4.07 4.84
C TYR A 193 -12.22 -5.43 5.52
N ILE A 194 -11.11 -5.67 6.22
CA ILE A 194 -10.80 -6.96 6.87
C ILE A 194 -11.28 -7.06 8.31
N MET A 195 -11.90 -6.00 8.85
CA MET A 195 -12.47 -6.02 10.20
C MET A 195 -13.94 -6.45 10.17
N ALA A 196 -14.48 -6.83 11.32
CA ALA A 196 -15.93 -6.97 11.46
C ALA A 196 -16.60 -5.61 11.21
N TRP A 197 -17.69 -5.59 10.43
CA TRP A 197 -18.45 -4.36 10.20
C TRP A 197 -18.83 -3.71 11.53
N PRO A 198 -18.61 -2.40 11.72
CA PRO A 198 -18.90 -1.75 12.99
C PRO A 198 -20.40 -1.83 13.24
N SER A 199 -20.80 -2.29 14.42
CA SER A 199 -22.22 -2.46 14.75
C SER A 199 -23.04 -1.17 14.59
N SER A 200 -22.41 0.00 14.75
CA SER A 200 -23.00 1.32 14.49
C SER A 200 -23.39 1.57 13.02
N LEU A 201 -22.77 0.86 12.08
CA LEU A 201 -23.08 0.94 10.66
C LEU A 201 -23.95 -0.22 10.15
N VAL A 202 -24.07 -1.29 10.96
CA VAL A 202 -24.93 -2.45 10.67
C VAL A 202 -26.39 -2.20 11.09
N GLY A 203 -26.67 -1.13 11.85
CA GLY A 203 -28.01 -0.74 12.30
C GLY A 203 -28.77 0.12 11.28
N ASN A 204 -29.91 -0.39 10.80
CA ASN A 204 -30.98 0.29 10.04
C ASN A 204 -30.83 0.56 8.53
N TYR A 205 -29.88 -0.07 7.83
CA TYR A 205 -29.97 -0.16 6.37
C TYR A 205 -30.59 -1.50 5.97
N ARG A 206 -31.93 -1.59 6.02
CA ARG A 206 -32.65 -2.65 5.33
C ARG A 206 -32.26 -2.56 3.85
N HIS A 207 -31.54 -3.58 3.36
CA HIS A 207 -31.10 -3.77 1.98
C HIS A 207 -29.98 -2.85 1.48
N PHE A 208 -28.73 -3.29 1.62
CA PHE A 208 -27.75 -3.00 0.58
C PHE A 208 -28.18 -3.78 -0.67
N ALA A 209 -28.89 -3.08 -1.56
CA ALA A 209 -29.34 -3.45 -2.91
C ALA A 209 -29.53 -4.95 -3.20
N ILE A 210 -30.78 -5.41 -3.20
CA ILE A 210 -31.17 -6.59 -3.99
C ILE A 210 -30.92 -6.22 -5.45
N ILE A 211 -29.97 -6.90 -6.11
CA ILE A 211 -29.92 -6.93 -7.57
C ILE A 211 -31.21 -7.61 -8.00
N LYS A 212 -32.15 -6.85 -8.56
CA LYS A 212 -33.30 -7.43 -9.24
C LYS A 212 -32.77 -8.01 -10.55
N ASP A 213 -32.56 -9.32 -10.59
CA ASP A 213 -32.57 -10.05 -11.85
C ASP A 213 -33.99 -9.95 -12.42
N GLY A 214 -34.18 -8.98 -13.29
CA GLY A 214 -35.40 -8.85 -14.07
C GLY A 214 -35.37 -9.84 -15.23
N VAL A 215 -35.65 -11.11 -14.93
CA VAL A 215 -36.18 -12.04 -15.93
C VAL A 215 -37.47 -12.62 -15.35
N GLU A 216 -38.58 -12.01 -15.72
CA GLU A 216 -39.84 -12.74 -15.82
C GLU A 216 -40.36 -12.51 -17.24
N ASN A 217 -40.12 -13.52 -18.08
CA ASN A 217 -40.97 -13.82 -19.22
C ASN A 217 -42.26 -14.42 -18.67
N GLU A 218 -43.39 -13.76 -18.90
CA GLU A 218 -44.62 -14.35 -19.47
C GLU A 218 -45.60 -13.23 -19.85
#